data_AF-A0A942VB55-F1
#
_entry.id   AF-A0A942VB55-F1
#
_cell.length_a   1.000
_cell.length_b   1.000
_cell.length_c   1.000
_cell.angle_alpha   90.00
_cell.angle_beta   90.00
_cell.angle_gamma   90.00
#
_symmetry.space_group_name_H-M   'P 1'
#
loop_
_entity.id
_entity.type
_entity.pdbx_description
1 polymer ?
#
loop_
_entity_poly.entity_id
_entity_poly.type
_entity_poly.pdbx_seq_one_letter_code
_entity_poly.pdbx_strand_id
1 'polypeptide(L)'
;MVKVVVRDGREIVRAYLQGLGFGSGCNPDTLINEHPSLREPNGDIVALLDEIIYTAAAKVLPPQLCENPRHAAALYKALYMELGGAARWGTAPWREDYVNPPYFEEMKKQAFEVVPPYCFSEMPRQVIEPAVGKFAAFLKFSRRKKHD
;
A
#
# COMPACT_ATOMS: atom_id res chain seq x y z
N MET A 1 13.26 -21.33 16.28
CA MET A 1 13.61 -20.85 14.92
C MET A 1 13.14 -21.91 13.93
N VAL A 2 11.98 -21.70 13.28
CA VAL A 2 11.38 -22.69 12.38
C VAL A 2 11.99 -22.49 10.99
N LYS A 3 12.77 -23.46 10.52
CA LYS A 3 13.25 -23.53 9.14
C LYS A 3 12.11 -24.08 8.29
N VAL A 4 11.34 -23.19 7.64
CA VAL A 4 10.39 -23.60 6.61
C VAL A 4 11.21 -23.98 5.37
N VAL A 5 11.42 -25.28 5.18
CA VAL A 5 12.02 -25.80 3.96
C VAL A 5 10.88 -25.89 2.94
N VAL A 6 10.80 -24.92 2.06
CA VAL A 6 9.86 -24.94 0.93
C VAL A 6 10.28 -26.07 0.00
N ARG A 7 9.45 -27.11 -0.14
CA ARG A 7 9.81 -28.33 -0.90
C ARG A 7 9.25 -28.32 -2.32
N ASP A 8 8.27 -27.47 -2.61
CA ASP A 8 7.55 -27.44 -3.90
C ASP A 8 7.02 -26.02 -4.18
N GLY A 9 7.07 -25.57 -5.44
CA GLY A 9 6.50 -24.28 -5.85
C GLY A 9 5.00 -24.17 -5.54
N ARG A 10 4.30 -25.30 -5.51
CA ARG A 10 2.91 -25.41 -5.04
C ARG A 10 2.69 -24.93 -3.62
N GLU A 11 3.62 -25.19 -2.72
CA GLU A 11 3.52 -24.75 -1.33
C GLU A 11 3.67 -23.23 -1.22
N ILE A 12 4.55 -22.64 -2.04
CA ILE A 12 4.72 -21.18 -2.11
C ILE A 12 3.45 -20.52 -2.61
N VAL A 13 2.89 -21.01 -3.73
CA VAL A 13 1.66 -20.49 -4.30
C VAL A 13 0.51 -20.63 -3.29
N ARG A 14 0.40 -21.77 -2.61
CA ARG A 14 -0.63 -21.97 -1.58
C ARG A 14 -0.46 -20.98 -0.41
N ALA A 15 0.76 -20.82 0.10
CA ALA A 15 1.02 -19.89 1.20
C ALA A 15 0.71 -18.44 0.81
N TYR A 16 1.05 -18.07 -0.42
CA TYR A 16 0.74 -16.76 -0.98
C TYR A 16 -0.77 -16.52 -1.08
N LEU A 17 -1.52 -17.50 -1.61
CA LEU A 17 -2.98 -17.44 -1.67
C LEU A 17 -3.60 -17.34 -0.27
N GLN A 18 -3.11 -18.10 0.70
CA GLN A 18 -3.57 -18.00 2.09
C GLN A 18 -3.34 -16.60 2.67
N GLY A 19 -2.21 -15.96 2.34
CA GLY A 19 -1.93 -14.57 2.70
C GLY A 19 -2.93 -13.57 2.12
N LEU A 20 -3.60 -13.91 1.02
CA LEU A 20 -4.64 -13.09 0.39
C LEU A 20 -6.07 -13.44 0.86
N GLY A 21 -6.19 -14.22 1.94
CA GLY A 21 -7.47 -14.58 2.55
C GLY A 21 -8.14 -15.82 1.93
N PHE A 22 -7.43 -16.58 1.09
CA PHE A 22 -7.96 -17.87 0.62
C PHE A 22 -7.96 -18.90 1.76
N GLY A 23 -9.02 -19.71 1.84
CA GLY A 23 -9.14 -20.77 2.84
C GLY A 23 -8.07 -21.86 2.69
N SER A 24 -7.91 -22.68 3.73
CA SER A 24 -6.92 -23.77 3.76
C SER A 24 -7.12 -24.84 2.67
N GLY A 25 -8.33 -24.95 2.13
CA GLY A 25 -8.68 -25.80 0.98
C GLY A 25 -8.40 -25.18 -0.39
N CYS A 26 -7.70 -24.05 -0.47
CA CYS A 26 -7.39 -23.42 -1.76
C CYS A 26 -6.55 -24.35 -2.63
N ASN A 27 -6.95 -24.48 -3.90
CA ASN A 27 -6.25 -25.33 -4.85
C ASN A 27 -5.26 -24.47 -5.67
N PRO A 28 -3.93 -24.56 -5.39
CA PRO A 28 -2.94 -23.80 -6.14
C PRO A 28 -2.80 -24.27 -7.60
N ASP A 29 -3.27 -25.49 -7.92
CA ASP A 29 -3.12 -26.06 -9.25
C ASP A 29 -3.89 -25.26 -10.32
N THR A 30 -4.98 -24.56 -9.98
CA THR A 30 -5.70 -23.72 -10.96
C THR A 30 -4.80 -22.61 -11.48
N LEU A 31 -4.15 -21.88 -10.56
CA LEU A 31 -3.24 -20.79 -10.92
C LEU A 31 -1.96 -21.30 -11.58
N ILE A 32 -1.44 -22.45 -11.15
CA ILE A 32 -0.24 -23.06 -11.74
C ILE A 32 -0.51 -23.60 -13.15
N ASN A 33 -1.71 -24.13 -13.41
CA ASN A 33 -2.09 -24.57 -14.75
C ASN A 33 -2.26 -23.39 -15.72
N GLU A 34 -2.74 -22.25 -15.21
CA GLU A 34 -2.84 -21.00 -15.98
C GLU A 34 -1.46 -20.35 -16.20
N HIS A 35 -0.57 -20.48 -15.23
CA HIS A 35 0.79 -19.93 -15.26
C HIS A 35 1.82 -21.05 -14.98
N PRO A 36 2.21 -21.83 -16.00
CA PRO A 36 3.09 -22.98 -15.83
C PRO A 36 4.50 -22.60 -15.32
N SER A 37 4.90 -21.33 -15.47
CA SER A 37 6.11 -20.75 -14.88
C SER A 37 6.15 -20.82 -13.35
N LEU A 38 5.01 -20.98 -12.68
CA LEU A 38 4.93 -21.16 -11.23
C LEU A 38 5.26 -22.59 -10.77
N ARG A 39 5.38 -23.55 -11.70
CA ARG A 39 5.59 -24.97 -11.40
C ARG A 39 7.03 -25.29 -11.02
N GLU A 40 7.99 -24.58 -11.58
CA GLU A 40 9.41 -24.83 -11.37
C GLU A 40 10.03 -23.72 -10.49
N PRO A 41 10.70 -24.06 -9.37
CA PRO A 41 11.30 -23.09 -8.45
C PRO A 41 12.63 -22.52 -8.96
N ASN A 42 12.78 -22.32 -10.27
CA ASN A 42 14.01 -21.84 -10.89
C ASN A 42 14.23 -20.32 -10.68
N GLY A 43 13.30 -19.64 -9.99
CA GLY A 43 13.34 -18.22 -9.69
C GLY A 43 12.45 -17.84 -8.49
N ASP A 44 12.32 -16.54 -8.24
CA ASP A 44 11.47 -16.02 -7.17
C ASP A 44 9.98 -16.10 -7.56
N ILE A 45 9.33 -17.21 -7.17
CA ILE A 45 7.91 -17.46 -7.42
C ILE A 45 7.03 -16.34 -6.86
N VAL A 46 7.43 -15.72 -5.75
CA VAL A 46 6.66 -14.61 -5.17
C VAL A 46 6.71 -13.38 -6.08
N ALA A 47 7.88 -13.09 -6.66
CA ALA A 47 8.00 -12.01 -7.64
C ALA A 47 7.13 -12.29 -8.88
N LEU A 48 7.09 -13.52 -9.38
CA LEU A 48 6.22 -13.90 -10.51
C LEU A 48 4.73 -13.71 -10.17
N LEU A 49 4.31 -14.10 -8.96
CA LEU A 49 2.95 -13.86 -8.49
C LEU A 49 2.63 -12.37 -8.38
N ASP A 50 3.59 -11.55 -7.94
CA ASP A 50 3.44 -10.11 -7.86
C ASP A 50 3.30 -9.46 -9.24
N GLU A 51 4.00 -9.95 -10.26
CA GLU A 51 3.81 -9.51 -11.65
C GLU A 51 2.42 -9.87 -12.18
N ILE A 52 1.92 -11.09 -11.90
CA ILE A 52 0.55 -11.48 -12.26
C ILE A 52 -0.46 -10.55 -11.60
N ILE A 53 -0.27 -10.25 -10.31
CA ILE A 53 -1.14 -9.31 -9.60
C ILE A 53 -1.02 -7.88 -10.15
N TYR A 54 0.18 -7.44 -10.52
CA TYR A 54 0.39 -6.13 -11.12
C TYR A 54 -0.40 -5.99 -12.44
N THR A 55 -0.40 -7.00 -13.30
CA THR A 55 -1.20 -6.95 -14.53
C THR A 55 -2.70 -6.86 -14.26
N ALA A 56 -3.20 -7.52 -13.20
CA ALA A 56 -4.58 -7.38 -12.75
C ALA A 56 -4.86 -5.98 -12.17
N ALA A 57 -3.91 -5.45 -11.39
CA ALA A 57 -3.97 -4.12 -10.79
C ALA A 57 -4.05 -3.02 -11.85
N ALA A 58 -3.26 -3.12 -12.92
CA ALA A 58 -3.23 -2.15 -14.01
C ALA A 58 -4.58 -2.00 -14.75
N LYS A 59 -5.47 -2.99 -14.66
CA LYS A 59 -6.84 -2.91 -15.24
C LYS A 59 -7.81 -2.12 -14.35
N VAL A 60 -7.53 -2.04 -13.06
CA VAL A 60 -8.40 -1.45 -12.04
C VAL A 60 -7.93 -0.04 -11.66
N LEU A 61 -6.64 0.07 -11.35
CA LEU A 61 -6.00 1.25 -10.80
C LEU A 61 -5.71 2.30 -11.88
N PRO A 62 -5.65 3.58 -11.51
CA PRO A 62 -5.29 4.64 -12.44
C PRO A 62 -3.79 4.56 -12.77
N PRO A 63 -3.36 5.04 -13.95
CA PRO A 63 -1.98 4.89 -14.41
C PRO A 63 -0.96 5.52 -13.46
N GLN A 64 -1.31 6.58 -12.73
CA GLN A 64 -0.43 7.26 -11.76
C GLN A 64 -0.08 6.35 -10.57
N LEU A 65 -0.99 5.46 -10.15
CA LEU A 65 -0.71 4.51 -9.07
C LEU A 65 0.02 3.26 -9.58
N CYS A 66 0.10 3.07 -10.90
CA CYS A 66 0.80 1.96 -11.56
C CYS A 66 2.27 2.27 -11.87
N GLU A 67 2.78 3.48 -11.60
CA GLU A 67 4.17 3.85 -11.88
C GLU A 67 5.18 2.97 -11.13
N ASN A 68 4.82 2.48 -9.95
CA ASN A 68 5.62 1.53 -9.19
C ASN A 68 4.88 0.17 -9.09
N PRO A 69 5.35 -0.87 -9.80
CA PRO A 69 4.67 -2.17 -9.84
C PRO A 69 4.45 -2.80 -8.47
N ARG A 70 5.41 -2.67 -7.56
CA ARG A 70 5.31 -3.21 -6.20
C ARG A 70 4.25 -2.48 -5.38
N HIS A 71 4.17 -1.16 -5.53
CA HIS A 71 3.15 -0.35 -4.87
C HIS A 71 1.76 -0.71 -5.39
N ALA A 72 1.59 -0.76 -6.72
CA ALA A 72 0.34 -1.12 -7.37
C ALA A 72 -0.15 -2.52 -6.97
N ALA A 73 0.75 -3.51 -6.97
CA ALA A 73 0.43 -4.86 -6.53
C ALA A 73 0.02 -4.90 -5.05
N ALA A 74 0.73 -4.17 -4.17
CA ALA A 74 0.38 -4.10 -2.75
C ALA A 74 -0.99 -3.44 -2.50
N LEU A 75 -1.27 -2.31 -3.17
CA LEU A 75 -2.58 -1.64 -3.09
C LEU A 75 -3.69 -2.56 -3.57
N TYR A 76 -3.49 -3.22 -4.71
CA TYR A 76 -4.46 -4.16 -5.24
C TYR A 76 -4.74 -5.30 -4.26
N LYS A 77 -3.71 -5.90 -3.66
CA LYS A 77 -3.88 -6.96 -2.65
C LYS A 77 -4.69 -6.47 -1.45
N ALA A 78 -4.39 -5.27 -0.96
CA ALA A 78 -5.12 -4.67 0.16
C ALA A 78 -6.61 -4.53 -0.16
N LEU A 79 -6.93 -3.90 -1.29
CA LEU A 79 -8.31 -3.73 -1.76
C LEU A 79 -9.03 -5.06 -1.98
N TYR A 80 -8.33 -6.02 -2.59
CA TYR A 80 -8.86 -7.35 -2.83
C TYR A 80 -9.18 -8.08 -1.52
N MET A 81 -8.34 -7.94 -0.48
CA MET A 81 -8.60 -8.51 0.85
C MET A 81 -9.77 -7.80 1.56
N GLU A 82 -9.83 -6.47 1.51
CA GLU A 82 -10.91 -5.69 2.13
C GLU A 82 -12.28 -6.06 1.57
N LEU A 83 -12.37 -6.30 0.26
CA LEU A 83 -13.61 -6.68 -0.42
C LEU A 83 -13.95 -8.19 -0.27
N GLY A 84 -13.14 -8.94 0.49
CA GLY A 84 -13.31 -10.39 0.64
C GLY A 84 -13.12 -11.14 -0.69
N GLY A 85 -12.22 -10.65 -1.53
CA GLY A 85 -12.10 -11.07 -2.91
C GLY A 85 -11.82 -12.56 -3.10
N ALA A 86 -11.08 -13.17 -2.17
CA ALA A 86 -10.79 -14.61 -2.18
C ALA A 86 -12.07 -15.46 -2.16
N ALA A 87 -13.08 -15.06 -1.39
CA ALA A 87 -14.35 -15.77 -1.30
C ALA A 87 -15.29 -15.46 -2.47
N ARG A 88 -15.24 -14.22 -2.99
CA ARG A 88 -16.18 -13.73 -4.01
C ARG A 88 -15.74 -14.07 -5.43
N TRP A 89 -14.46 -13.93 -5.75
CA TRP A 89 -13.94 -14.02 -7.11
C TRP A 89 -12.79 -15.02 -7.26
N GLY A 90 -12.13 -15.40 -6.17
CA GLY A 90 -10.97 -16.29 -6.21
C GLY A 90 -9.87 -15.75 -7.14
N THR A 91 -9.12 -16.62 -7.81
CA THR A 91 -8.02 -16.19 -8.69
C THR A 91 -8.46 -15.72 -10.08
N ALA A 92 -9.76 -15.77 -10.39
CA ALA A 92 -10.27 -15.44 -11.72
C ALA A 92 -9.88 -14.01 -12.20
N PRO A 93 -9.89 -12.97 -11.35
CA PRO A 93 -9.51 -11.61 -11.76
C PRO A 93 -8.08 -11.43 -12.25
N TRP A 94 -7.20 -12.40 -11.97
CA TRP A 94 -5.79 -12.32 -12.35
C TRP A 94 -5.52 -12.84 -13.76
N ARG A 95 -6.53 -13.44 -14.40
CA ARG A 95 -6.44 -13.84 -15.80
C ARG A 95 -6.43 -12.64 -16.72
N GLU A 96 -5.71 -12.75 -17.82
CA GLU A 96 -5.65 -11.70 -18.86
C GLU A 96 -7.04 -11.40 -19.44
N ASP A 97 -7.82 -12.44 -19.73
CA ASP A 97 -9.14 -12.32 -20.36
C ASP A 97 -10.30 -12.07 -19.37
N TYR A 98 -9.99 -11.80 -18.09
CA TYR A 98 -11.04 -11.61 -17.10
C TYR A 98 -11.82 -10.31 -17.34
N VAL A 99 -13.12 -10.46 -17.63
CA VAL A 99 -14.05 -9.34 -17.78
C VAL A 99 -15.25 -9.55 -16.86
N ASN A 100 -15.35 -8.75 -15.80
CA ASN A 100 -16.49 -8.72 -14.89
C ASN A 100 -16.77 -7.27 -14.46
N PRO A 101 -17.72 -6.57 -15.13
CA PRO A 101 -17.97 -5.16 -14.85
C PRO A 101 -18.28 -4.85 -13.37
N PRO A 102 -19.15 -5.62 -12.67
CA PRO A 102 -19.37 -5.46 -11.22
C PRO A 102 -18.09 -5.46 -10.37
N TYR A 103 -17.16 -6.38 -10.66
CA TYR A 103 -15.89 -6.46 -9.94
C TYR A 103 -15.06 -5.19 -10.13
N PHE A 104 -14.95 -4.70 -11.37
CA PHE A 104 -14.18 -3.49 -11.65
C PHE A 104 -14.80 -2.25 -11.00
N GLU A 105 -16.14 -2.15 -11.00
CA GLU A 105 -16.82 -1.03 -10.34
C GLU A 105 -16.60 -1.03 -8.83
N GLU A 106 -16.72 -2.18 -8.17
CA GLU A 106 -16.49 -2.29 -6.73
C GLU A 106 -15.04 -1.99 -6.34
N MET A 107 -14.08 -2.58 -7.07
CA MET A 107 -12.66 -2.31 -6.83
C MET A 107 -12.32 -0.84 -7.02
N LYS A 108 -12.89 -0.18 -8.05
CA LYS A 108 -12.69 1.27 -8.26
C LYS A 108 -13.34 2.10 -7.16
N LYS A 109 -14.56 1.79 -6.74
CA LYS A 109 -15.23 2.50 -5.64
C LYS A 109 -14.41 2.46 -4.36
N GLN A 110 -13.82 1.31 -4.03
CA GLN A 110 -12.97 1.15 -2.86
C GLN A 110 -11.59 1.80 -3.04
N ALA A 111 -11.02 1.76 -4.24
CA ALA A 111 -9.69 2.31 -4.55
C ALA A 111 -9.63 3.85 -4.51
N PHE A 112 -10.76 4.52 -4.69
CA PHE A 112 -10.83 5.96 -4.92
C PHE A 112 -11.62 6.68 -3.82
N GLU A 113 -11.15 6.64 -2.58
CA GLU A 113 -11.50 7.70 -1.65
C GLU A 113 -10.55 8.89 -1.92
N VAL A 114 -11.03 9.85 -2.72
CA VAL A 114 -10.29 11.09 -3.00
C VAL A 114 -10.12 11.83 -1.68
N VAL A 115 -8.92 11.79 -1.11
CA VAL A 115 -8.59 12.60 0.05
C VAL A 115 -8.85 14.07 -0.34
N PRO A 116 -9.69 14.81 0.42
CA PRO A 116 -9.91 16.21 0.12
C PRO A 116 -8.55 16.93 0.11
N PRO A 117 -8.34 17.89 -0.81
CA PRO A 117 -7.09 18.62 -0.86
C PRO A 117 -6.79 19.19 0.53
N TYR A 118 -5.62 18.87 1.09
CA TYR A 118 -5.20 19.39 2.39
C TYR A 118 -5.29 20.92 2.37
N CYS A 119 -6.30 21.48 3.02
CA CYS A 119 -6.32 22.91 3.30
C CYS A 119 -5.40 23.13 4.49
N PHE A 120 -4.24 23.74 4.28
CA PHE A 120 -3.52 24.34 5.39
C PHE A 120 -4.47 25.39 6.00
N SER A 121 -5.01 25.13 7.19
CA SER A 121 -5.69 26.17 7.94
C SER A 121 -4.68 27.30 8.13
N GLU A 122 -5.02 28.52 7.69
CA GLU A 122 -4.19 29.68 7.99
C GLU A 122 -4.06 29.79 9.50
N MET A 123 -2.87 29.47 10.02
CA MET A 123 -2.59 29.65 11.44
C MET A 123 -2.52 31.17 11.67
N PRO A 124 -3.35 31.75 12.56
CA PRO A 124 -3.25 33.17 12.84
C PRO A 124 -1.84 33.47 13.35
N ARG A 125 -1.23 34.55 12.86
CA ARG A 125 0.09 34.98 13.33
C ARG A 125 0.04 35.10 14.85
N GLN A 126 0.90 34.35 15.55
CA GLN A 126 1.11 34.57 16.98
C GLN A 126 1.64 35.99 17.16
N VAL A 127 0.83 36.84 17.79
CA VAL A 127 1.28 38.14 18.25
C VAL A 127 2.25 37.88 19.40
N ILE A 128 3.54 38.06 19.15
CA ILE A 128 4.53 38.07 20.22
C ILE A 128 4.33 39.40 20.95
N GLU A 129 3.73 39.35 22.14
CA GLU A 129 3.76 40.51 23.02
C GLU A 129 5.21 40.89 23.28
N PRO A 130 5.61 42.16 23.09
CA PRO A 130 6.93 42.58 23.49
C PRO A 130 7.05 42.32 24.99
N ALA A 131 8.05 41.54 25.39
CA ALA A 131 8.29 41.24 26.80
C ALA A 131 8.52 42.55 27.56
N VAL A 132 7.48 43.08 28.19
CA VAL A 132 7.58 44.19 29.14
C VAL A 132 8.06 43.58 30.45
N GLY A 133 9.37 43.30 30.54
CA GLY A 133 9.89 42.64 31.73
C GLY A 133 11.39 42.45 31.77
N LYS A 134 12.05 43.25 32.63
CA LYS A 134 13.41 43.10 33.19
C LYS A 134 14.62 43.50 32.33
N PHE A 135 14.64 43.33 31.01
CA PHE A 135 15.82 43.72 30.22
C PHE A 135 16.02 45.24 30.06
N ALA A 136 14.93 46.01 30.02
CA ALA A 136 15.00 47.47 29.94
C ALA A 136 15.59 48.13 31.21
N ALA A 137 15.42 47.49 32.38
CA ALA A 137 16.01 47.96 33.64
C ALA A 137 17.53 47.71 33.69
N PHE A 138 17.99 46.59 33.12
CA PHE A 138 19.42 46.23 33.05
C PHE A 138 20.22 47.21 32.18
N LEU A 139 19.64 47.65 31.05
CA LEU A 139 20.26 48.63 30.14
C LEU A 139 20.35 50.06 30.71
N LYS A 140 19.51 50.43 31.68
CA LYS A 140 19.61 51.73 32.39
C LYS A 140 20.69 51.71 33.48
N PHE A 141 20.99 50.56 34.06
CA PHE A 141 21.99 50.43 35.12
C PHE A 141 23.43 50.46 34.58
N SER A 142 23.67 49.90 33.39
CA SER A 142 25.01 49.87 32.77
C SER A 142 25.48 51.22 32.22
N ARG A 143 24.58 52.17 31.95
CA ARG A 143 24.93 53.52 31.46
C ARG A 143 25.28 54.53 32.55
N ARG A 144 25.03 54.25 33.84
CA ARG A 144 25.36 55.15 34.96
C ARG A 144 26.75 54.94 35.57
N LYS A 145 27.53 53.94 35.15
CA LYS A 145 28.88 53.63 35.70
C LYS A 145 30.06 54.09 34.83
N LYS A 146 29.87 55.10 33.97
CA LYS A 146 30.96 55.77 33.22
C LYS A 146 30.85 57.28 33.42
N HIS A 147 31.05 57.74 34.65
CA HIS A 147 31.48 59.11 34.99
C HIS A 147 31.61 59.14 36.51
N ASP A 148 32.77 58.72 36.98
CA ASP A 148 33.48 59.22 38.16
C ASP A 148 34.95 58.81 37.99
#